data_AF-A0AAD7BDV8-F1
#
_entry.id   AF-A0AAD7BDV8-F1
#
_cell.length_a   1.000
_cell.length_b   1.000
_cell.length_c   1.000
_cell.angle_alpha   90.00
_cell.angle_beta   90.00
_cell.angle_gamma   90.00
#
_symmetry.space_group_name_H-M   'P 1'
#
loop_
_entity.id
_entity.type
_entity.pdbx_description
1 polymer ?
#
loop_
_entity_poly.entity_id
_entity_poly.type
_entity_poly.pdbx_seq_one_letter_code
_entity_poly.pdbx_strand_id
1 'polypeptide(L)'
;MFNNSTGLQFNGARFYTVAGDVNMQINTLDGAGHPDTTRDYHPEGLRAIQDGNSLGEGPSSGNIRRMDRRERRFAPYDTLARPHLQDMVHIATKNVNHIYQGTGLDTLHRHAATEAMYDSAESFPQPRCHPETRIKLLGNLLRRLDDPDARVLWLHGPAGSGKSAVMQTLCQRLQDAGRLGGSYFFKRGHPNRSNGRVLFATLAYQLAIFEPSLKSSISRRVEANPALISTSIAAQLRELVVEPSREASGCGSRILLIDGLDECDGIPVQQEILRSIGDIFCVHHTLPIKVIIASRPEPDIREILGTPSFKVLTMINVEQSFADVRIFLRGEFARIYQEHHSTMSSIHLPWPSDAVLSHLVDKSSGYFIYAATVIKFVDDKYFRPTEQLEIIMNTNSHASDVSPFESLDQLYRQILSQVLIRHRPRLLNILYLLFLPDLSKPYCPTLSHLTISHIAQLLHLDAGDIRLTLRGLHSVLDIADANSDSIAPRHASFRDFLISKERSLDFFIYTPSHRLDSARLMLRALSCKSLPDDYHIAWLPRYGLTTSHRLSRALISFP
;
A
#
# COMPACT_ATOMS: atom_id res chain seq x y z
N MET A 1 -57.94 6.58 -22.44
CA MET A 1 -58.29 7.76 -23.26
C MET A 1 -56.99 8.41 -23.72
N PHE A 2 -56.86 8.57 -25.05
CA PHE A 2 -55.86 9.34 -25.83
C PHE A 2 -54.35 9.08 -25.68
N ASN A 3 -53.83 8.25 -26.60
CA ASN A 3 -52.82 8.58 -27.63
C ASN A 3 -51.89 9.79 -27.40
N ASN A 4 -50.56 9.59 -27.47
CA ASN A 4 -49.81 9.65 -28.74
C ASN A 4 -48.31 9.37 -28.59
N SER A 5 -47.82 8.65 -29.59
CA SER A 5 -46.45 8.35 -30.00
C SER A 5 -45.57 9.57 -30.32
N THR A 6 -44.25 9.42 -30.18
CA THR A 6 -43.27 9.67 -31.25
C THR A 6 -41.88 9.17 -30.83
N GLY A 7 -41.30 8.30 -31.65
CA GLY A 7 -39.90 7.89 -31.54
C GLY A 7 -38.98 8.83 -32.30
N LEU A 8 -37.67 8.70 -32.03
CA LEU A 8 -36.59 9.08 -32.94
C LEU A 8 -35.33 8.32 -32.53
N GLN A 9 -34.99 7.29 -33.31
CA GLN A 9 -33.64 6.75 -33.43
C GLN A 9 -32.81 7.72 -34.30
N PHE A 10 -31.55 7.95 -33.93
CA PHE A 10 -30.50 8.26 -34.92
C PHE A 10 -29.18 7.60 -34.52
N ASN A 11 -28.64 6.85 -35.48
CA ASN A 11 -27.32 6.23 -35.48
C ASN A 11 -26.24 7.26 -35.80
N GLY A 12 -25.07 7.10 -35.15
CA GLY A 12 -23.74 7.18 -35.79
C GLY A 12 -23.18 8.54 -36.20
N ALA A 13 -22.11 8.96 -35.52
CA ALA A 13 -20.96 9.62 -36.17
C ALA A 13 -19.71 9.53 -35.28
N ARG A 14 -18.64 8.94 -35.83
CA ARG A 14 -17.25 9.13 -35.39
C ARG A 14 -16.70 10.38 -36.09
N PHE A 15 -16.00 11.26 -35.39
CA PHE A 15 -14.97 12.14 -35.98
C PHE A 15 -13.81 12.39 -35.01
N TYR A 16 -12.63 12.55 -35.61
CA TYR A 16 -11.30 12.63 -35.04
C TYR A 16 -10.91 14.04 -34.54
N THR A 17 -10.00 14.05 -33.55
CA THR A 17 -8.96 15.05 -33.17
C THR A 17 -8.96 16.47 -33.73
N VAL A 18 -8.79 17.47 -32.84
CA VAL A 18 -7.86 18.61 -33.03
C VAL A 18 -7.29 19.06 -31.66
N ALA A 19 -5.99 19.38 -31.67
CA ALA A 19 -5.16 19.89 -30.58
C ALA A 19 -5.55 21.31 -30.09
N GLY A 20 -5.13 21.64 -28.87
CA GLY A 20 -5.20 23.00 -28.33
C GLY A 20 -4.15 23.22 -27.26
N ASP A 21 -3.04 23.85 -27.66
CA ASP A 21 -2.04 24.46 -26.78
C ASP A 21 -2.66 25.56 -25.93
N VAL A 22 -2.31 25.62 -24.63
CA VAL A 22 -2.47 26.83 -23.82
C VAL A 22 -1.21 27.05 -22.99
N ASN A 23 -0.38 27.97 -23.47
CA ASN A 23 0.60 28.72 -22.68
C ASN A 23 -0.13 29.57 -21.63
N MET A 24 0.32 29.60 -20.38
CA MET A 24 -0.02 30.69 -19.47
C MET A 24 1.21 31.19 -18.73
N GLN A 25 1.40 32.50 -18.89
CA GLN A 25 2.55 33.31 -18.49
C GLN A 25 2.59 33.59 -16.99
N ILE A 26 3.83 33.73 -16.54
CA ILE A 26 4.30 34.33 -15.30
C ILE A 26 3.87 35.81 -15.25
N ASN A 27 3.35 36.26 -14.12
CA ASN A 27 3.32 37.68 -13.76
C ASN A 27 3.71 37.84 -12.28
N THR A 28 4.90 38.42 -12.09
CA THR A 28 5.35 39.14 -10.90
C THR A 28 4.69 40.52 -10.85
N LEU A 29 4.38 41.04 -9.66
CA LEU A 29 4.62 42.44 -9.29
C LEU A 29 4.45 42.65 -7.77
N ASP A 30 5.43 43.36 -7.23
CA ASP A 30 5.72 43.73 -5.84
C ASP A 30 4.71 44.69 -5.18
N GLY A 31 4.80 44.82 -3.84
CA GLY A 31 4.43 46.07 -3.18
C GLY A 31 4.24 46.09 -1.66
N ALA A 32 5.35 46.20 -0.93
CA ALA A 32 5.57 47.02 0.28
C ALA A 32 4.97 46.65 1.66
N GLY A 33 5.87 46.63 2.67
CA GLY A 33 5.54 46.77 4.09
C GLY A 33 6.62 46.27 5.07
N HIS A 34 7.73 47.00 5.21
CA HIS A 34 8.68 46.87 6.35
C HIS A 34 8.17 47.73 7.54
N PRO A 35 8.54 47.44 8.81
CA PRO A 35 9.83 47.96 9.32
C PRO A 35 10.58 47.09 10.35
N ASP A 36 11.88 47.39 10.45
CA ASP A 36 12.82 47.34 11.58
C ASP A 36 12.89 46.15 12.55
N THR A 37 14.09 45.54 12.65
CA THR A 37 15.08 45.87 13.71
C THR A 37 16.36 45.05 13.56
N THR A 38 17.48 45.70 13.84
CA THR A 38 18.87 45.23 13.90
C THR A 38 19.14 44.33 15.11
N ARG A 39 20.02 43.32 14.96
CA ARG A 39 21.03 42.91 15.98
C ARG A 39 21.96 41.77 15.52
N ASP A 40 23.23 42.13 15.44
CA ASP A 40 24.45 41.49 15.96
C ASP A 40 24.78 39.99 15.75
N TYR A 41 26.01 39.84 15.25
CA TYR A 41 26.86 38.65 15.14
C TYR A 41 27.40 38.17 16.50
N HIS A 42 27.41 36.84 16.72
CA HIS A 42 28.61 36.03 17.02
C HIS A 42 28.23 34.53 17.08
N PRO A 43 29.19 33.61 16.82
CA PRO A 43 29.74 32.89 17.96
C PRO A 43 31.27 32.74 17.96
N GLU A 44 31.81 32.72 19.17
CA GLU A 44 33.17 32.36 19.55
C GLU A 44 33.37 30.84 19.69
N GLY A 45 34.65 30.43 19.68
CA GLY A 45 35.17 29.20 20.32
C GLY A 45 35.56 28.10 19.32
N LEU A 46 36.79 27.57 19.25
CA LEU A 46 37.83 27.38 20.25
C LEU A 46 39.23 27.17 19.61
N ARG A 47 40.22 27.90 20.14
CA ARG A 47 41.62 27.54 20.53
C ARG A 47 42.41 26.55 19.64
N ALA A 48 43.47 26.98 18.95
CA ALA A 48 44.82 27.34 19.44
C ALA A 48 45.75 26.14 19.72
N ILE A 49 46.77 25.97 18.88
CA ILE A 49 48.15 25.69 19.31
C ILE A 49 49.07 26.59 18.47
N GLN A 50 49.94 27.27 19.19
CA GLN A 50 50.85 28.31 18.76
C GLN A 50 52.28 27.76 18.63
N ASP A 51 53.03 28.47 17.78
CA ASP A 51 54.45 28.81 17.93
C ASP A 51 55.57 27.89 17.43
N GLY A 52 56.41 28.54 16.62
CA GLY A 52 57.70 28.09 16.11
C GLY A 52 58.31 29.09 15.13
N ASN A 53 58.47 30.34 15.57
CA ASN A 53 59.21 31.39 14.86
C ASN A 53 60.72 31.03 14.78
N SER A 54 61.33 31.24 13.61
CA SER A 54 62.72 31.72 13.55
C SER A 54 62.98 32.46 12.23
N LEU A 55 63.30 33.74 12.41
CA LEU A 55 63.67 34.77 11.44
C LEU A 55 65.01 34.49 10.75
N GLY A 56 65.21 35.08 9.57
CA GLY A 56 66.51 35.17 8.91
C GLY A 56 66.49 35.93 7.58
N GLU A 57 66.48 37.26 7.68
CA GLU A 57 67.17 38.28 6.83
C GLU A 57 67.12 38.21 5.27
N GLY A 58 66.68 39.32 4.64
CA GLY A 58 66.91 39.64 3.21
C GLY A 58 68.31 40.25 2.95
N PRO A 59 68.54 41.13 1.94
CA PRO A 59 67.68 41.54 0.82
C PRO A 59 68.40 41.69 -0.57
N SER A 60 67.58 41.90 -1.61
CA SER A 60 67.75 42.78 -2.80
C SER A 60 69.10 43.00 -3.51
N SER A 61 69.13 42.70 -4.83
CA SER A 61 69.56 43.57 -5.97
C SER A 61 69.52 42.70 -7.26
N GLY A 62 69.26 43.16 -8.50
CA GLY A 62 68.95 44.47 -9.07
C GLY A 62 68.49 44.30 -10.54
N ASN A 63 67.60 45.18 -10.96
CA ASN A 63 67.61 46.01 -12.18
C ASN A 63 68.09 45.52 -13.59
N ILE A 64 67.18 45.74 -14.55
CA ILE A 64 67.33 46.42 -15.87
C ILE A 64 67.53 45.59 -17.17
N ARG A 65 66.42 45.60 -17.94
CA ARG A 65 66.19 45.86 -19.40
C ARG A 65 67.16 45.39 -20.51
N ARG A 66 66.47 44.82 -21.53
CA ARG A 66 66.61 44.92 -23.01
C ARG A 66 67.91 44.39 -23.63
N MET A 67 67.75 43.43 -24.56
CA MET A 67 68.43 43.50 -25.85
C MET A 67 67.74 42.68 -26.96
N ASP A 68 68.11 43.06 -28.18
CA ASP A 68 67.52 42.90 -29.50
C ASP A 68 67.28 41.50 -30.08
N ARG A 69 66.39 41.51 -31.08
CA ARG A 69 66.17 40.47 -32.09
C ARG A 69 67.44 40.20 -32.90
N ARG A 70 67.82 38.92 -33.03
CA ARG A 70 68.45 38.39 -34.24
C ARG A 70 67.84 37.05 -34.62
N GLU A 71 67.31 37.01 -35.83
CA GLU A 71 66.78 35.85 -36.52
C GLU A 71 67.84 34.75 -36.66
N ARG A 72 67.50 33.51 -36.29
CA ARG A 72 68.15 32.31 -36.82
C ARG A 72 67.09 31.40 -37.41
N ARG A 73 67.29 31.10 -38.69
CA ARG A 73 66.52 30.15 -39.51
C ARG A 73 66.47 28.78 -38.83
N PHE A 74 65.26 28.23 -38.71
CA PHE A 74 65.05 26.80 -38.46
C PHE A 74 64.61 26.15 -39.78
N ALA A 75 65.37 25.16 -40.23
CA ALA A 75 64.91 24.16 -41.20
C ALA A 75 64.14 23.05 -40.44
N PRO A 76 63.12 22.43 -41.04
CA PRO A 76 62.22 21.52 -40.33
C PRO A 76 62.80 20.11 -40.27
N TYR A 77 62.81 19.50 -39.09
CA TYR A 77 62.81 18.05 -38.96
C TYR A 77 61.45 17.61 -38.42
N ASP A 78 60.92 16.66 -39.17
CA ASP A 78 59.55 16.22 -39.18
C ASP A 78 59.32 15.10 -38.15
N THR A 79 58.07 15.00 -37.70
CA THR A 79 57.32 13.78 -37.37
C THR A 79 58.04 12.61 -36.69
N LEU A 80 57.76 12.38 -35.38
CA LEU A 80 57.72 11.02 -34.79
C LEU A 80 57.01 10.96 -33.41
N ALA A 81 55.94 11.75 -33.19
CA ALA A 81 55.17 11.68 -31.93
C ALA A 81 53.68 12.06 -32.02
N ARG A 82 53.08 12.08 -33.22
CA ARG A 82 51.67 12.48 -33.39
C ARG A 82 50.60 11.38 -33.24
N PRO A 83 50.83 10.09 -33.53
CA PRO A 83 49.76 9.09 -33.37
C PRO A 83 49.44 8.81 -31.89
N HIS A 84 50.44 8.81 -31.00
CA HIS A 84 50.21 8.52 -29.58
C HIS A 84 49.50 9.64 -28.82
N LEU A 85 49.67 10.90 -29.20
CA LEU A 85 48.99 12.03 -28.55
C LEU A 85 47.51 12.12 -28.92
N GLN A 86 47.13 11.80 -30.17
CA GLN A 86 45.73 11.76 -30.58
C GLN A 86 44.98 10.59 -29.92
N ASP A 87 45.61 9.42 -29.82
CA ASP A 87 45.03 8.27 -29.11
C ASP A 87 44.91 8.53 -27.60
N MET A 88 45.92 9.14 -26.97
CA MET A 88 45.87 9.52 -25.55
C MET A 88 44.83 10.62 -25.28
N VAL A 89 44.69 11.60 -26.17
CA VAL A 89 43.64 12.63 -26.05
C VAL A 89 42.27 12.03 -26.32
N HIS A 90 42.12 11.07 -27.23
CA HIS A 90 40.85 10.37 -27.48
C HIS A 90 40.44 9.44 -26.33
N ILE A 91 41.41 8.75 -25.71
CA ILE A 91 41.20 7.95 -24.50
C ILE A 91 40.90 8.87 -23.30
N ALA A 92 41.63 9.98 -23.15
CA ALA A 92 41.38 10.96 -22.10
C ALA A 92 40.04 11.69 -22.28
N THR A 93 39.62 12.03 -23.50
CA THR A 93 38.30 12.64 -23.76
C THR A 93 37.16 11.63 -23.66
N LYS A 94 37.35 10.36 -24.03
CA LYS A 94 36.40 9.28 -23.69
C LYS A 94 36.26 9.11 -22.19
N ASN A 95 37.38 9.07 -21.45
CA ASN A 95 37.37 8.95 -19.99
C ASN A 95 36.77 10.18 -19.32
N VAL A 96 37.05 11.40 -19.80
CA VAL A 96 36.49 12.65 -19.27
C VAL A 96 35.00 12.76 -19.59
N ASN A 97 34.53 12.36 -20.78
CA ASN A 97 33.10 12.30 -21.08
C ASN A 97 32.38 11.21 -20.25
N HIS A 98 33.05 10.10 -19.91
CA HIS A 98 32.55 9.08 -18.98
C HIS A 98 32.53 9.55 -17.51
N ILE A 99 33.34 10.55 -17.16
CA ILE A 99 33.39 11.15 -15.82
C ILE A 99 32.27 12.21 -15.67
N TYR A 100 31.86 12.88 -16.75
CA TYR A 100 30.75 13.86 -16.74
C TYR A 100 29.37 13.26 -17.05
N GLN A 101 29.30 12.13 -17.76
CA GLN A 101 28.09 11.31 -17.88
C GLN A 101 28.16 10.22 -16.82
N GLY A 102 27.47 10.40 -15.69
CA GLY A 102 27.37 9.37 -14.66
C GLY A 102 26.99 8.01 -15.26
N THR A 103 27.43 6.93 -14.62
CA THR A 103 27.21 5.55 -15.10
C THR A 103 25.71 5.27 -15.28
N GLY A 104 25.38 4.21 -16.03
CA GLY A 104 23.99 3.77 -16.17
C GLY A 104 23.33 3.50 -14.82
N LEU A 105 24.11 3.05 -13.83
CA LEU A 105 23.65 2.89 -12.45
C LEU A 105 23.39 4.22 -11.74
N ASP A 106 24.19 5.25 -11.97
CA ASP A 106 23.93 6.60 -11.42
C ASP A 106 22.65 7.18 -12.02
N THR A 107 22.35 6.83 -13.27
CA THR A 107 21.07 7.19 -13.91
C THR A 107 19.90 6.45 -13.28
N LEU A 108 20.02 5.15 -13.02
CA LEU A 108 19.00 4.39 -12.31
C LEU A 108 18.79 4.90 -10.88
N HIS A 109 19.87 5.16 -10.14
CA HIS A 109 19.80 5.64 -8.76
C HIS A 109 19.00 6.95 -8.66
N ARG A 110 19.26 7.90 -9.57
CA ARG A 110 18.56 9.20 -9.61
C ARG A 110 17.04 9.10 -9.88
N HIS A 111 16.58 8.00 -10.48
CA HIS A 111 15.18 7.79 -10.82
C HIS A 111 14.52 6.67 -10.00
N ALA A 112 15.29 5.98 -9.16
CA ALA A 112 14.79 4.95 -8.28
C ALA A 112 14.01 5.58 -7.12
N ALA A 113 12.87 4.99 -6.78
CA ALA A 113 12.14 5.35 -5.57
C ALA A 113 12.82 4.68 -4.37
N THR A 114 13.92 5.25 -3.89
CA THR A 114 14.69 4.75 -2.72
C THR A 114 13.82 4.64 -1.46
N GLU A 115 12.79 5.47 -1.37
CA GLU A 115 11.80 5.52 -0.31
C GLU A 115 10.91 4.28 -0.27
N ALA A 116 10.80 3.56 -1.40
CA ALA A 116 10.04 2.33 -1.54
C ALA A 116 10.86 1.07 -1.20
N MET A 117 12.17 1.19 -0.97
CA MET A 117 13.02 0.05 -0.60
C MET A 117 12.73 -0.41 0.83
N TYR A 118 12.92 -1.70 1.13
CA TYR A 118 12.60 -2.26 2.45
C TYR A 118 13.38 -1.60 3.59
N ASP A 119 14.62 -1.18 3.34
CA ASP A 119 15.55 -0.50 4.25
C ASP A 119 15.51 1.03 4.22
N SER A 120 14.49 1.60 3.58
CA SER A 120 14.24 3.05 3.58
C SER A 120 14.09 3.62 5.00
N ALA A 121 14.83 4.69 5.28
CA ALA A 121 14.75 5.44 6.53
C ALA A 121 13.35 6.03 6.78
N GLU A 122 12.61 6.36 5.73
CA GLU A 122 11.24 6.90 5.84
C GLU A 122 10.23 5.88 6.39
N SER A 123 10.58 4.59 6.30
CA SER A 123 9.75 3.53 6.83
C SER A 123 10.14 3.13 8.26
N PHE A 124 11.00 3.90 8.94
CA PHE A 124 11.42 3.60 10.32
C PHE A 124 10.35 4.00 11.36
N PRO A 125 10.09 3.14 12.38
CA PRO A 125 10.52 1.74 12.46
C PRO A 125 9.79 0.88 11.42
N GLN A 126 10.51 -0.03 10.77
CA GLN A 126 9.93 -0.91 9.76
C GLN A 126 8.84 -1.78 10.39
N PRO A 127 7.66 -1.92 9.77
CA PRO A 127 6.66 -2.86 10.27
C PRO A 127 7.25 -4.26 10.10
N ARG A 128 7.63 -4.91 11.19
CA ARG A 128 8.16 -6.29 11.19
C ARG A 128 7.19 -7.19 11.92
N CYS A 129 7.24 -8.49 11.64
CA CYS A 129 6.51 -9.46 12.46
C CYS A 129 7.07 -9.38 13.87
N HIS A 130 6.18 -9.24 14.85
CA HIS A 130 6.56 -9.34 16.25
C HIS A 130 7.22 -10.71 16.50
N PRO A 131 8.24 -10.80 17.37
CA PRO A 131 8.85 -12.07 17.73
C PRO A 131 7.81 -13.15 18.02
N GLU A 132 8.09 -14.36 17.56
CA GLU A 132 7.24 -15.55 17.70
C GLU A 132 5.90 -15.54 16.95
N THR A 133 5.57 -14.48 16.22
CA THR A 133 4.36 -14.43 15.39
C THR A 133 4.62 -14.85 13.94
N ARG A 134 3.58 -15.30 13.23
CA ARG A 134 3.62 -15.64 11.80
C ARG A 134 4.71 -16.65 11.39
N ILE A 135 5.27 -17.41 12.33
CA ILE A 135 6.36 -18.38 12.09
C ILE A 135 5.97 -19.37 11.00
N LYS A 136 4.79 -19.98 11.11
CA LYS A 136 4.30 -20.99 10.14
C LYS A 136 4.13 -20.40 8.75
N LEU A 137 3.61 -19.17 8.65
CA LEU A 137 3.42 -18.47 7.38
C LEU A 137 4.77 -18.15 6.72
N LEU A 138 5.71 -17.58 7.47
CA LEU A 138 7.07 -17.29 6.99
C LEU A 138 7.80 -18.57 6.55
N GLY A 139 7.67 -19.65 7.32
CA GLY A 139 8.23 -20.96 6.95
C GLY A 139 7.59 -21.53 5.68
N ASN A 140 6.28 -21.36 5.50
CA ASN A 140 5.62 -21.75 4.26
C ASN A 140 6.12 -20.93 3.06
N LEU A 141 6.24 -19.61 3.21
CA LEU A 141 6.74 -18.73 2.16
C LEU A 141 8.15 -19.12 1.71
N LEU A 142 9.06 -19.33 2.66
CA LEU A 142 10.44 -19.76 2.35
C LEU A 142 10.46 -21.11 1.62
N ARG A 143 9.69 -22.11 2.09
CA ARG A 143 9.58 -23.41 1.39
C ARG A 143 9.04 -23.26 -0.04
N ARG A 144 8.05 -22.40 -0.26
CA ARG A 144 7.52 -22.13 -1.61
C ARG A 144 8.52 -21.37 -2.48
N LEU A 145 9.35 -20.51 -1.90
CA LEU A 145 10.45 -19.87 -2.62
C LEU A 145 11.59 -20.82 -2.97
N ASP A 146 11.68 -21.98 -2.32
CA ASP A 146 12.65 -23.04 -2.64
C ASP A 146 12.14 -24.00 -3.73
N ASP A 147 10.83 -24.04 -3.97
CA ASP A 147 10.21 -24.84 -5.04
C ASP A 147 10.63 -24.32 -6.43
N PRO A 148 11.30 -25.11 -7.27
CA PRO A 148 11.79 -24.66 -8.58
C PRO A 148 10.66 -24.26 -9.56
N ASP A 149 9.46 -24.79 -9.38
CA ASP A 149 8.31 -24.53 -10.24
C ASP A 149 7.55 -23.26 -9.81
N ALA A 150 7.71 -22.83 -8.56
CA ALA A 150 7.12 -21.60 -8.06
C ALA A 150 7.94 -20.37 -8.50
N ARG A 151 7.40 -19.61 -9.44
CA ARG A 151 8.04 -18.39 -10.00
C ARG A 151 7.39 -17.11 -9.53
N VAL A 152 6.06 -17.13 -9.40
CA VAL A 152 5.29 -16.00 -8.89
C VAL A 152 4.52 -16.47 -7.67
N LEU A 153 4.75 -15.80 -6.54
CA LEU A 153 3.98 -16.00 -5.31
C LEU A 153 3.07 -14.80 -5.10
N TRP A 154 1.83 -15.06 -4.71
CA TRP A 154 0.91 -14.00 -4.31
C TRP A 154 0.47 -14.19 -2.87
N LEU A 155 0.98 -13.34 -1.99
CA LEU A 155 0.60 -13.23 -0.58
C LEU A 155 -0.60 -12.31 -0.45
N HIS A 156 -1.81 -12.88 -0.39
CA HIS A 156 -3.03 -12.10 -0.31
C HIS A 156 -3.68 -12.15 1.06
N GLY A 157 -4.48 -11.15 1.38
CA GLY A 157 -5.24 -11.11 2.64
C GLY A 157 -5.89 -9.75 2.85
N PRO A 158 -6.83 -9.65 3.80
CA PRO A 158 -7.59 -8.43 4.03
C PRO A 158 -6.71 -7.28 4.56
N ALA A 159 -7.31 -6.09 4.64
CA ALA A 159 -6.62 -4.96 5.24
C ALA A 159 -6.25 -5.29 6.69
N GLY A 160 -5.04 -4.91 7.11
CA GLY A 160 -4.66 -5.10 8.50
C GLY A 160 -4.25 -6.51 8.93
N SER A 161 -4.13 -7.46 7.99
CA SER A 161 -3.69 -8.84 8.30
C SER A 161 -2.19 -8.98 8.58
N GLY A 162 -1.40 -7.93 8.34
CA GLY A 162 0.05 -7.92 8.59
C GLY A 162 0.91 -8.32 7.39
N LYS A 163 0.38 -8.26 6.15
CA LYS A 163 1.13 -8.55 4.91
C LYS A 163 2.45 -7.80 4.81
N SER A 164 2.44 -6.47 4.96
CA SER A 164 3.66 -5.66 4.89
C SER A 164 4.68 -6.04 5.97
N ALA A 165 4.22 -6.43 7.16
CA ALA A 165 5.09 -6.92 8.23
C ALA A 165 5.75 -8.26 7.90
N VAL A 166 5.00 -9.16 7.27
CA VAL A 166 5.51 -10.43 6.75
C VAL A 166 6.53 -10.18 5.63
N MET A 167 6.22 -9.28 4.69
CA MET A 167 7.10 -8.94 3.56
C MET A 167 8.41 -8.30 4.04
N GLN A 168 8.36 -7.37 4.99
CA GLN A 168 9.56 -6.77 5.60
C GLN A 168 10.42 -7.81 6.32
N THR A 169 9.80 -8.68 7.12
CA THR A 169 10.52 -9.77 7.82
C THR A 169 11.15 -10.74 6.82
N LEU A 170 10.46 -11.01 5.70
CA LEU A 170 10.96 -11.87 4.64
C LEU A 170 12.13 -11.22 3.89
N CYS A 171 12.07 -9.91 3.58
CA CYS A 171 13.20 -9.16 3.00
C CYS A 171 14.47 -9.35 3.83
N GLN A 172 14.40 -9.13 5.16
CA GLN A 172 15.54 -9.30 6.05
C GLN A 172 16.11 -10.73 5.97
N ARG A 173 15.26 -11.76 6.12
CA ARG A 173 15.70 -13.15 6.06
C ARG A 173 16.34 -13.51 4.72
N LEU A 174 15.81 -12.98 3.63
CA LEU A 174 16.34 -13.23 2.28
C LEU A 174 17.64 -12.48 2.04
N GLN A 175 17.81 -11.29 2.61
CA GLN A 175 19.06 -10.54 2.57
C GLN A 175 20.15 -11.26 3.36
N ASP A 176 19.84 -11.69 4.59
CA ASP A 176 20.76 -12.44 5.46
C ASP A 176 21.21 -13.76 4.78
N ALA A 177 20.32 -14.38 4.01
CA ALA A 177 20.61 -15.57 3.20
C ALA A 177 21.27 -15.27 1.84
N GLY A 178 21.51 -14.00 1.50
CA GLY A 178 22.11 -13.60 0.22
C GLY A 178 21.24 -13.91 -1.00
N ARG A 179 19.91 -13.93 -0.88
CA ARG A 179 18.93 -14.28 -1.94
C ARG A 179 18.02 -13.12 -2.34
N LEU A 180 17.98 -12.04 -1.56
CA LEU A 180 17.23 -10.83 -1.91
C LEU A 180 17.78 -10.26 -3.23
N GLY A 181 16.88 -9.97 -4.18
CA GLY A 181 17.20 -9.27 -5.43
C GLY A 181 16.71 -7.82 -5.45
N GLY A 182 15.76 -7.48 -4.58
CA GLY A 182 15.22 -6.14 -4.46
C GLY A 182 13.81 -6.14 -3.91
N SER A 183 13.34 -4.98 -3.49
CA SER A 183 12.02 -4.81 -2.89
C SER A 183 11.38 -3.48 -3.29
N TYR A 184 10.05 -3.45 -3.30
CA TYR A 184 9.28 -2.24 -3.53
C TYR A 184 8.01 -2.25 -2.68
N PHE A 185 7.90 -1.29 -1.76
CA PHE A 185 6.78 -1.11 -0.84
C PHE A 185 5.93 0.08 -1.25
N PHE A 186 4.87 -0.20 -2.01
CA PHE A 186 3.88 0.80 -2.38
C PHE A 186 3.27 1.44 -1.14
N LYS A 187 2.91 2.72 -1.27
CA LYS A 187 2.19 3.46 -0.24
C LYS A 187 1.28 4.48 -0.91
N ARG A 188 -0.03 4.33 -0.72
CA ARG A 188 -1.01 5.17 -1.40
C ARG A 188 -0.83 6.64 -1.04
N GLY A 189 -0.90 7.53 -2.03
CA GLY A 189 -0.79 8.98 -1.85
C GLY A 189 0.62 9.48 -1.55
N HIS A 190 1.63 8.61 -1.54
CA HIS A 190 3.02 9.00 -1.39
C HIS A 190 3.64 9.25 -2.77
N PRO A 191 4.17 10.46 -3.05
CA PRO A 191 4.50 10.90 -4.41
C PRO A 191 5.42 9.92 -5.18
N ASN A 192 6.39 9.32 -4.49
CA ASN A 192 7.34 8.40 -5.10
C ASN A 192 6.94 6.92 -4.96
N ARG A 193 6.21 6.55 -3.89
CA ARG A 193 5.98 5.13 -3.56
C ARG A 193 4.72 4.59 -4.22
N SER A 194 3.73 5.42 -4.54
CA SER A 194 2.53 4.99 -5.26
C SER A 194 2.75 4.86 -6.77
N ASN A 195 3.84 5.42 -7.30
CA ASN A 195 4.12 5.43 -8.72
C ASN A 195 4.65 4.08 -9.24
N GLY A 196 3.78 3.27 -9.86
CA GLY A 196 4.16 1.98 -10.44
C GLY A 196 5.11 2.05 -11.65
N ARG A 197 5.29 3.23 -12.28
CA ARG A 197 6.13 3.36 -13.48
C ARG A 197 7.63 3.30 -13.22
N VAL A 198 8.06 3.53 -11.98
CA VAL A 198 9.47 3.46 -11.56
C VAL A 198 9.82 2.14 -10.88
N LEU A 199 8.85 1.22 -10.76
CA LEU A 199 9.00 -0.06 -10.06
C LEU A 199 10.20 -0.85 -10.58
N PHE A 200 10.25 -1.14 -11.88
CA PHE A 200 11.29 -2.01 -12.43
C PHE A 200 12.64 -1.32 -12.58
N ALA A 201 12.69 0.00 -12.80
CA ALA A 201 13.92 0.76 -12.66
C ALA A 201 14.50 0.68 -11.24
N THR A 202 13.65 0.83 -10.23
CA THR A 202 14.02 0.74 -8.80
C THR A 202 14.48 -0.67 -8.40
N LEU A 203 13.78 -1.70 -8.89
CA LEU A 203 14.17 -3.10 -8.68
C LEU A 203 15.47 -3.44 -9.41
N ALA A 204 15.68 -2.95 -10.63
CA ALA A 204 16.91 -3.19 -11.39
C ALA A 204 18.14 -2.54 -10.72
N TYR A 205 17.98 -1.34 -10.16
CA TYR A 205 19.01 -0.70 -9.35
C TYR A 205 19.42 -1.58 -8.16
N GLN A 206 18.45 -2.05 -7.37
CA GLN A 206 18.71 -2.97 -6.26
C GLN A 206 19.33 -4.29 -6.74
N LEU A 207 18.83 -4.84 -7.84
CA LEU A 207 19.32 -6.10 -8.38
C LEU A 207 20.79 -6.01 -8.80
N ALA A 208 21.21 -4.89 -9.40
CA ALA A 208 22.62 -4.62 -9.71
C ALA A 208 23.53 -4.52 -8.47
N ILE A 209 22.97 -4.16 -7.32
CA ILE A 209 23.70 -4.09 -6.04
C ILE A 209 23.79 -5.48 -5.38
N PHE A 210 22.66 -6.19 -5.30
CA PHE A 210 22.58 -7.49 -4.64
C PHE A 210 23.19 -8.64 -5.47
N GLU A 211 23.23 -8.49 -6.79
CA GLU A 211 23.85 -9.43 -7.73
C GLU A 211 24.85 -8.69 -8.63
N PRO A 212 26.11 -8.55 -8.17
CA PRO A 212 27.14 -7.79 -8.90
C PRO A 212 27.42 -8.30 -10.32
N SER A 213 27.13 -9.57 -10.62
CA SER A 213 27.29 -10.11 -11.99
C SER A 213 26.36 -9.43 -13.00
N LEU A 214 25.20 -8.91 -12.56
CA LEU A 214 24.22 -8.21 -13.40
C LEU A 214 24.56 -6.73 -13.59
N LYS A 215 25.40 -6.17 -12.70
CA LYS A 215 25.72 -4.74 -12.64
C LYS A 215 26.16 -4.17 -13.97
N SER A 216 27.08 -4.84 -14.67
CA SER A 216 27.65 -4.37 -15.94
C SER A 216 26.69 -4.47 -17.11
N SER A 217 25.80 -5.48 -17.13
CA SER A 217 24.78 -5.62 -18.17
C SER A 217 23.70 -4.54 -18.00
N ILE A 218 23.20 -4.37 -16.77
CA ILE A 218 22.20 -3.33 -16.44
C ILE A 218 22.73 -1.93 -16.74
N SER A 219 23.96 -1.60 -16.30
CA SER A 219 24.55 -0.27 -16.54
C SER A 219 24.68 0.04 -18.02
N ARG A 220 25.21 -0.90 -18.82
CA ARG A 220 25.40 -0.70 -20.27
C ARG A 220 24.09 -0.48 -21.01
N ARG A 221 23.01 -1.16 -20.61
CA ARG A 221 21.68 -0.98 -21.24
C ARG A 221 21.12 0.42 -21.00
N VAL A 222 21.30 0.96 -19.80
CA VAL A 222 20.87 2.32 -19.46
C VAL A 222 21.78 3.37 -20.10
N GLU A 223 23.08 3.12 -20.20
CA GLU A 223 24.02 4.00 -20.92
C GLU A 223 23.70 4.06 -22.42
N ALA A 224 23.36 2.91 -23.02
CA ALA A 224 22.99 2.83 -24.43
C ALA A 224 21.62 3.49 -24.72
N ASN A 225 20.68 3.43 -23.77
CA ASN A 225 19.38 4.05 -23.89
C ASN A 225 18.91 4.62 -22.53
N PRO A 226 19.29 5.87 -22.19
CA PRO A 226 18.86 6.48 -20.93
C PRO A 226 17.35 6.66 -20.81
N ALA A 227 16.63 6.75 -21.94
CA ALA A 227 15.17 6.84 -21.94
C ALA A 227 14.49 5.55 -21.46
N LEU A 228 15.23 4.44 -21.34
CA LEU A 228 14.72 3.14 -20.89
C LEU A 228 13.96 3.23 -19.56
N ILE A 229 14.41 4.06 -18.62
CA ILE A 229 13.77 4.30 -17.31
C ILE A 229 12.37 4.93 -17.42
N SER A 230 12.04 5.51 -18.57
CA SER A 230 10.77 6.18 -18.86
C SER A 230 9.90 5.41 -19.86
N THR A 231 10.36 4.23 -20.30
CA THR A 231 9.60 3.36 -21.20
C THR A 231 8.46 2.63 -20.48
N SER A 232 7.68 1.85 -21.23
CA SER A 232 6.61 1.03 -20.66
C SER A 232 7.13 0.05 -19.62
N ILE A 233 6.23 -0.37 -18.72
CA ILE A 233 6.57 -1.25 -17.60
C ILE A 233 7.08 -2.61 -18.13
N ALA A 234 6.48 -3.09 -19.21
CA ALA A 234 6.91 -4.30 -19.90
C ALA A 234 8.33 -4.18 -20.48
N ALA A 235 8.67 -3.02 -21.07
CA ALA A 235 10.00 -2.78 -21.62
C ALA A 235 11.05 -2.66 -20.52
N GLN A 236 10.76 -1.93 -19.44
CA GLN A 236 11.65 -1.84 -18.27
C GLN A 236 11.91 -3.23 -17.67
N LEU A 237 10.87 -4.02 -17.42
CA LEU A 237 11.03 -5.36 -16.85
C LEU A 237 11.84 -6.27 -17.77
N ARG A 238 11.60 -6.24 -19.08
CA ARG A 238 12.37 -7.04 -20.03
C ARG A 238 13.84 -6.64 -20.07
N GLU A 239 14.11 -5.37 -20.33
CA GLU A 239 15.46 -4.88 -20.62
C GLU A 239 16.32 -4.72 -19.36
N LEU A 240 15.73 -4.35 -18.22
CA LEU A 240 16.49 -4.07 -17.00
C LEU A 240 16.57 -5.26 -16.03
N VAL A 241 15.66 -6.23 -16.15
CA VAL A 241 15.58 -7.35 -15.21
C VAL A 241 15.77 -8.68 -15.93
N VAL A 242 14.98 -8.96 -16.98
CA VAL A 242 14.99 -10.27 -17.64
C VAL A 242 16.26 -10.52 -18.44
N GLU A 243 16.56 -9.67 -19.41
CA GLU A 243 17.68 -9.89 -20.33
C GLU A 243 19.04 -9.91 -19.61
N PRO A 244 19.34 -9.00 -18.66
CA PRO A 244 20.55 -9.11 -17.83
C PRO A 244 20.65 -10.45 -17.10
N SER A 245 19.53 -10.93 -16.57
CA SER A 245 19.49 -12.20 -15.81
C SER A 245 19.63 -13.44 -16.67
N ARG A 246 19.38 -13.34 -17.98
CA ARG A 246 19.64 -14.43 -18.94
C ARG A 246 21.11 -14.49 -19.33
N GLU A 247 21.76 -13.34 -19.41
CA GLU A 247 23.19 -13.25 -19.72
C GLU A 247 24.06 -13.74 -18.56
N ALA A 248 23.60 -13.57 -17.32
CA ALA A 248 24.29 -14.04 -16.13
C ALA A 248 24.22 -15.57 -16.01
N SER A 249 25.34 -16.24 -16.27
CA SER A 249 25.49 -17.67 -16.04
C SER A 249 25.89 -17.96 -14.59
N GLY A 250 25.37 -19.05 -14.00
CA GLY A 250 25.83 -19.57 -12.70
C GLY A 250 25.36 -18.80 -11.46
N CYS A 251 24.46 -17.83 -11.60
CA CYS A 251 23.93 -17.08 -10.47
C CYS A 251 22.79 -17.83 -9.76
N GLY A 252 22.78 -17.76 -8.43
CA GLY A 252 21.67 -18.28 -7.63
C GLY A 252 20.38 -17.51 -7.89
N SER A 253 19.24 -18.13 -7.61
CA SER A 253 17.95 -17.47 -7.84
C SER A 253 17.77 -16.27 -6.90
N ARG A 254 17.49 -15.09 -7.48
CA ARG A 254 17.19 -13.85 -6.77
C ARG A 254 15.69 -13.63 -6.63
N ILE A 255 15.27 -13.05 -5.51
CA ILE A 255 13.84 -12.85 -5.18
C ILE A 255 13.52 -11.36 -5.15
N LEU A 256 12.54 -10.95 -5.96
CA LEU A 256 11.99 -9.60 -6.00
C LEU A 256 10.70 -9.56 -5.19
N LEU A 257 10.59 -8.60 -4.28
CA LEU A 257 9.41 -8.42 -3.42
C LEU A 257 8.64 -7.16 -3.81
N ILE A 258 7.32 -7.28 -3.99
CA ILE A 258 6.42 -6.17 -4.30
C ILE A 258 5.31 -6.17 -3.26
N ASP A 259 5.34 -5.24 -2.31
CA ASP A 259 4.32 -5.10 -1.26
C ASP A 259 3.36 -3.96 -1.55
N GLY A 260 2.09 -4.17 -1.24
CA GLY A 260 1.05 -3.15 -1.36
C GLY A 260 0.63 -2.83 -2.79
N LEU A 261 0.60 -3.81 -3.72
CA LEU A 261 0.24 -3.53 -5.12
C LEU A 261 -1.15 -2.87 -5.27
N ASP A 262 -2.07 -3.08 -4.32
CA ASP A 262 -3.37 -2.38 -4.19
C ASP A 262 -3.26 -0.89 -3.81
N GLU A 263 -2.06 -0.43 -3.46
CA GLU A 263 -1.73 0.95 -3.13
C GLU A 263 -1.02 1.69 -4.29
N CYS A 264 -0.86 1.04 -5.44
CA CYS A 264 -0.36 1.65 -6.68
C CYS A 264 -1.37 2.66 -7.24
N ASP A 265 -0.86 3.78 -7.74
CA ASP A 265 -1.68 4.79 -8.40
C ASP A 265 -2.13 4.32 -9.78
N GLY A 266 -3.45 4.22 -9.95
CA GLY A 266 -4.10 3.90 -11.21
C GLY A 266 -4.21 2.40 -11.48
N ILE A 267 -5.46 1.93 -11.62
CA ILE A 267 -5.79 0.56 -12.00
C ILE A 267 -5.07 0.15 -13.31
N PRO A 268 -5.00 0.96 -14.38
CA PRO A 268 -4.30 0.54 -15.61
C PRO A 268 -2.82 0.21 -15.40
N VAL A 269 -2.12 0.99 -14.56
CA VAL A 269 -0.70 0.77 -14.23
C VAL A 269 -0.53 -0.52 -13.43
N GLN A 270 -1.36 -0.72 -12.42
CA GLN A 270 -1.38 -1.96 -11.63
C GLN A 270 -1.59 -3.20 -12.52
N GLN A 271 -2.54 -3.12 -13.45
CA GLN A 271 -2.83 -4.19 -14.38
C GLN A 271 -1.67 -4.42 -15.38
N GLU A 272 -1.00 -3.36 -15.85
CA GLU A 272 0.18 -3.48 -16.72
C GLU A 272 1.35 -4.18 -16.00
N ILE A 273 1.59 -3.86 -14.72
CA ILE A 273 2.59 -4.55 -13.89
C ILE A 273 2.31 -6.06 -13.84
N LEU A 274 1.08 -6.44 -13.50
CA LEU A 274 0.71 -7.86 -13.40
C LEU A 274 0.83 -8.57 -14.76
N ARG A 275 0.28 -8.01 -15.83
CA ARG A 275 0.38 -8.62 -17.17
C ARG A 275 1.84 -8.79 -17.60
N SER A 276 2.67 -7.78 -17.37
CA SER A 276 4.11 -7.84 -17.68
C SER A 276 4.83 -8.96 -16.92
N ILE A 277 4.52 -9.15 -15.64
CA ILE A 277 5.06 -10.25 -14.82
C ILE A 277 4.57 -11.61 -15.36
N GLY A 278 3.25 -11.75 -15.56
CA GLY A 278 2.64 -12.99 -16.04
C GLY A 278 3.21 -13.42 -17.39
N ASP A 279 3.26 -12.52 -18.36
CA ASP A 279 3.73 -12.82 -19.73
C ASP A 279 5.20 -13.28 -19.74
N ILE A 280 6.05 -12.69 -18.90
CA ILE A 280 7.47 -13.05 -18.81
C ILE A 280 7.66 -14.43 -18.21
N PHE A 281 7.02 -14.73 -17.08
CA PHE A 281 7.17 -16.03 -16.43
C PHE A 281 6.41 -17.15 -17.14
N CYS A 282 5.47 -16.81 -18.02
CA CYS A 282 4.82 -17.75 -18.94
C CYS A 282 5.77 -18.23 -20.05
N VAL A 283 6.74 -17.40 -20.49
CA VAL A 283 7.67 -17.74 -21.58
C VAL A 283 9.03 -18.22 -21.05
N HIS A 284 9.50 -17.66 -19.93
CA HIS A 284 10.86 -17.86 -19.45
C HIS A 284 10.92 -18.68 -18.15
N HIS A 285 10.66 -19.98 -18.25
CA HIS A 285 10.63 -20.88 -17.08
C HIS A 285 11.99 -21.13 -16.42
N THR A 286 13.11 -20.76 -17.06
CA THR A 286 14.48 -20.99 -16.55
C THR A 286 15.12 -19.75 -15.94
N LEU A 287 14.41 -18.62 -15.89
CA LEU A 287 14.97 -17.37 -15.35
C LEU A 287 15.38 -17.54 -13.87
N PRO A 288 16.58 -17.13 -13.44
CA PRO A 288 16.99 -17.20 -12.04
C PRO A 288 16.35 -16.10 -11.18
N ILE A 289 15.11 -15.69 -11.49
CA ILE A 289 14.36 -14.68 -10.73
C ILE A 289 13.04 -15.28 -10.27
N LYS A 290 12.64 -14.93 -9.05
CA LYS A 290 11.29 -15.17 -8.52
C LYS A 290 10.69 -13.86 -8.06
N VAL A 291 9.37 -13.75 -8.16
CA VAL A 291 8.63 -12.57 -7.71
C VAL A 291 7.63 -12.98 -6.64
N ILE A 292 7.60 -12.24 -5.54
CA ILE A 292 6.52 -12.31 -4.57
C ILE A 292 5.78 -10.99 -4.53
N ILE A 293 4.47 -11.06 -4.70
CA ILE A 293 3.56 -9.92 -4.68
C ILE A 293 2.71 -10.05 -3.42
N ALA A 294 2.62 -8.99 -2.62
CA ALA A 294 1.66 -8.91 -1.54
C ALA A 294 0.64 -7.81 -1.84
N SER A 295 -0.64 -8.15 -1.72
CA SER A 295 -1.72 -7.20 -1.93
C SER A 295 -3.00 -7.62 -1.23
N ARG A 296 -3.96 -6.71 -1.17
CA ARG A 296 -5.36 -7.08 -0.92
C ARG A 296 -5.90 -7.87 -2.13
N PRO A 297 -6.89 -8.75 -1.92
CA PRO A 297 -7.56 -9.47 -2.99
C PRO A 297 -8.55 -8.54 -3.70
N GLU A 298 -8.09 -7.39 -4.20
CA GLU A 298 -8.93 -6.49 -5.00
C GLU A 298 -9.31 -7.15 -6.33
N PRO A 299 -10.53 -6.91 -6.86
CA PRO A 299 -11.05 -7.60 -8.04
C PRO A 299 -10.12 -7.54 -9.26
N ASP A 300 -9.57 -6.36 -9.56
CA ASP A 300 -8.70 -6.17 -10.72
C ASP A 300 -7.40 -7.00 -10.64
N ILE A 301 -6.88 -7.20 -9.43
CA ILE A 301 -5.71 -8.05 -9.18
C ILE A 301 -6.11 -9.52 -9.33
N ARG A 302 -7.22 -9.94 -8.69
CA ARG A 302 -7.72 -11.32 -8.73
C ARG A 302 -8.00 -11.79 -10.14
N GLU A 303 -8.68 -10.96 -10.92
CA GLU A 303 -9.09 -11.27 -12.30
C GLU A 303 -7.86 -11.52 -13.19
N ILE A 304 -6.80 -10.71 -13.06
CA ILE A 304 -5.57 -10.90 -13.84
C ILE A 304 -4.78 -12.12 -13.37
N LEU A 305 -4.62 -12.30 -12.06
CA LEU A 305 -3.90 -13.44 -11.49
C LEU A 305 -4.62 -14.78 -11.77
N GLY A 306 -5.93 -14.76 -12.01
CA GLY A 306 -6.70 -15.92 -12.46
C GLY A 306 -6.57 -16.25 -13.96
N THR A 307 -5.85 -15.43 -14.74
CA THR A 307 -5.69 -15.68 -16.19
C THR A 307 -4.67 -16.79 -16.47
N PRO A 308 -4.74 -17.43 -17.66
CA PRO A 308 -3.77 -18.45 -18.07
C PRO A 308 -2.30 -18.00 -18.13
N SER A 309 -2.01 -16.69 -18.11
CA SER A 309 -0.63 -16.19 -18.04
C SER A 309 0.05 -16.52 -16.70
N PHE A 310 -0.71 -16.87 -15.66
CA PHE A 310 -0.21 -17.14 -14.31
C PHE A 310 -0.25 -18.63 -13.94
N LYS A 311 0.09 -19.53 -14.86
CA LYS A 311 0.14 -21.00 -14.60
C LYS A 311 1.05 -21.39 -13.43
N VAL A 312 2.13 -20.64 -13.21
CA VAL A 312 3.15 -20.87 -12.16
C VAL A 312 2.90 -20.04 -10.90
N LEU A 313 1.67 -19.55 -10.71
CA LEU A 313 1.26 -18.77 -9.55
C LEU A 313 1.02 -19.66 -8.33
N THR A 314 1.71 -19.37 -7.24
CA THR A 314 1.41 -19.93 -5.92
C THR A 314 0.68 -18.90 -5.08
N MET A 315 -0.60 -19.13 -4.79
CA MET A 315 -1.40 -18.26 -3.92
C MET A 315 -1.22 -18.66 -2.45
N ILE A 316 -0.99 -17.66 -1.59
CA ILE A 316 -0.81 -17.85 -0.15
C ILE A 316 -1.68 -16.84 0.59
N ASN A 317 -2.67 -17.34 1.33
CA ASN A 317 -3.56 -16.51 2.11
C ASN A 317 -2.96 -16.17 3.48
N VAL A 318 -3.04 -14.90 3.88
CA VAL A 318 -2.75 -14.46 5.25
C VAL A 318 -4.00 -14.61 6.09
N GLU A 319 -4.08 -15.75 6.75
CA GLU A 319 -5.20 -16.10 7.63
C GLU A 319 -5.21 -15.30 8.94
N GLN A 320 -6.38 -15.25 9.56
CA GLN A 320 -6.54 -14.76 10.93
C GLN A 320 -5.78 -15.64 11.93
N SER A 321 -5.17 -15.04 12.96
CA SER A 321 -4.51 -15.78 14.03
C SER A 321 -4.73 -15.09 15.37
N PHE A 322 -5.70 -15.58 16.13
CA PHE A 322 -5.95 -15.11 17.51
C PHE A 322 -4.74 -15.37 18.43
N ALA A 323 -4.04 -16.48 18.21
CA ALA A 323 -2.83 -16.82 18.96
C ALA A 323 -1.72 -15.80 18.72
N ASP A 324 -1.43 -15.47 17.45
CA ASP A 324 -0.36 -14.51 17.14
C ASP A 324 -0.73 -13.09 17.60
N VAL A 325 -2.00 -12.69 17.49
CA VAL A 325 -2.46 -11.39 18.02
C VAL A 325 -2.31 -11.34 19.54
N ARG A 326 -2.61 -12.44 20.26
CA ARG A 326 -2.41 -12.52 21.71
C ARG A 326 -0.93 -12.36 22.09
N ILE A 327 -0.03 -13.04 21.36
CA ILE A 327 1.43 -12.93 21.56
C ILE A 327 1.87 -11.48 21.35
N PHE A 328 1.45 -10.86 20.25
CA PHE A 328 1.75 -9.46 19.95
C PHE A 328 1.28 -8.51 21.04
N LEU A 329 -0.01 -8.57 21.42
CA LEU A 329 -0.56 -7.69 22.45
C LEU A 329 0.16 -7.88 23.80
N ARG A 330 0.41 -9.13 24.21
CA ARG A 330 1.12 -9.42 25.46
C ARG A 330 2.54 -8.87 25.45
N GLY A 331 3.27 -9.02 24.34
CA GLY A 331 4.61 -8.48 24.16
C GLY A 331 4.63 -6.96 24.21
N GLU A 332 3.75 -6.30 23.46
CA GLU A 332 3.68 -4.83 23.41
C GLU A 332 3.23 -4.22 24.74
N PHE A 333 2.24 -4.79 25.44
CA PHE A 333 1.86 -4.29 26.77
C PHE A 333 2.97 -4.47 27.81
N ALA A 334 3.74 -5.57 27.72
CA ALA A 334 4.91 -5.75 28.57
C ALA A 334 6.00 -4.70 28.28
N ARG A 335 6.23 -4.36 27.00
CA ARG A 335 7.13 -3.28 26.58
C ARG A 335 6.66 -1.93 27.13
N ILE A 336 5.39 -1.58 26.95
CA ILE A 336 4.79 -0.34 27.47
C ILE A 336 4.99 -0.27 28.99
N TYR A 337 4.69 -1.34 29.73
CA TYR A 337 4.88 -1.37 31.18
C TYR A 337 6.33 -1.07 31.60
N GLN A 338 7.32 -1.61 30.87
CA GLN A 338 8.74 -1.38 31.14
C GLN A 338 9.17 0.04 30.80
N GLU A 339 8.75 0.57 29.66
CA GLU A 339 9.10 1.94 29.23
C GLU A 339 8.44 3.01 30.11
N HIS A 340 7.23 2.73 30.62
CA HIS A 340 6.47 3.62 31.50
C HIS A 340 6.61 3.26 33.00
N HIS A 341 7.71 2.61 33.40
CA HIS A 341 7.89 2.09 34.76
C HIS A 341 7.66 3.14 35.88
N SER A 342 8.01 4.41 35.65
CA SER A 342 7.84 5.49 36.63
C SER A 342 6.36 5.78 36.93
N THR A 343 5.50 5.72 35.91
CA THR A 343 4.05 5.96 36.04
C THR A 343 3.25 4.68 36.30
N MET A 344 3.83 3.50 36.01
CA MET A 344 3.20 2.19 36.17
C MET A 344 3.70 1.36 37.35
N SER A 345 4.63 1.87 38.15
CA SER A 345 5.24 1.16 39.29
C SER A 345 4.23 0.59 40.31
N SER A 346 3.08 1.24 40.48
CA SER A 346 2.01 0.80 41.39
C SER A 346 1.06 -0.25 40.77
N ILE A 347 1.22 -0.58 39.50
CA ILE A 347 0.33 -1.50 38.78
C ILE A 347 0.88 -2.93 38.87
N HIS A 348 0.01 -3.85 39.29
CA HIS A 348 0.36 -5.27 39.40
C HIS A 348 0.48 -5.94 38.03
N LEU A 349 1.51 -6.77 37.87
CA LEU A 349 1.68 -7.65 36.72
C LEU A 349 0.90 -8.96 36.91
N PRO A 350 0.43 -9.61 35.83
CA PRO A 350 0.52 -9.15 34.44
C PRO A 350 -0.43 -7.98 34.16
N TRP A 351 0.06 -6.98 33.43
CA TRP A 351 -0.75 -5.88 32.91
C TRP A 351 -0.79 -5.93 31.37
N PRO A 352 -1.98 -5.77 30.76
CA PRO A 352 -3.29 -5.80 31.40
C PRO A 352 -3.64 -7.21 31.90
N SER A 353 -4.77 -7.32 32.62
CA SER A 353 -5.27 -8.63 33.06
C SER A 353 -5.59 -9.54 31.86
N ASP A 354 -5.51 -10.86 32.06
CA ASP A 354 -5.78 -11.82 30.98
C ASP A 354 -7.21 -11.72 30.43
N ALA A 355 -8.18 -11.24 31.22
CA ALA A 355 -9.54 -10.98 30.78
C ALA A 355 -9.61 -9.82 29.78
N VAL A 356 -8.95 -8.70 30.10
CA VAL A 356 -8.85 -7.54 29.19
C VAL A 356 -8.08 -7.91 27.92
N LEU A 357 -6.96 -8.64 28.07
CA LEU A 357 -6.19 -9.11 26.93
C LEU A 357 -7.04 -9.99 26.00
N SER A 358 -7.82 -10.92 26.56
CA SER A 358 -8.69 -11.80 25.77
C SER A 358 -9.79 -11.01 25.06
N HIS A 359 -10.36 -9.99 25.71
CA HIS A 359 -11.33 -9.10 25.09
C HIS A 359 -10.76 -8.36 23.87
N LEU A 360 -9.55 -7.82 23.98
CA LEU A 360 -8.87 -7.13 22.86
C LEU A 360 -8.54 -8.09 21.71
N VAL A 361 -8.12 -9.32 22.03
CA VAL A 361 -7.88 -10.38 21.04
C VAL A 361 -9.16 -10.71 20.29
N ASP A 362 -10.29 -10.87 20.99
CA ASP A 362 -11.58 -11.16 20.34
C ASP A 362 -12.03 -10.00 19.46
N LYS A 363 -11.91 -8.75 19.95
CA LYS A 363 -12.22 -7.53 19.19
C LYS A 363 -11.38 -7.36 17.93
N SER A 364 -10.15 -7.90 17.92
CA SER A 364 -9.28 -7.86 16.75
C SER A 364 -9.75 -8.74 15.59
N SER A 365 -10.64 -9.72 15.86
CA SER A 365 -11.05 -10.75 14.91
C SER A 365 -9.85 -11.54 14.32
N GLY A 366 -8.77 -11.66 15.09
CA GLY A 366 -7.54 -12.34 14.68
C GLY A 366 -6.69 -11.57 13.66
N TYR A 367 -6.95 -10.28 13.45
CA TYR A 367 -6.16 -9.39 12.60
C TYR A 367 -5.42 -8.32 13.41
N PHE A 368 -4.23 -7.94 12.96
CA PHE A 368 -3.32 -7.08 13.73
C PHE A 368 -3.72 -5.61 13.76
N ILE A 369 -4.48 -5.11 12.79
CA ILE A 369 -4.74 -3.67 12.68
C ILE A 369 -5.45 -3.06 13.88
N TYR A 370 -6.44 -3.76 14.44
CA TYR A 370 -7.11 -3.31 15.65
C TYR A 370 -6.13 -3.31 16.83
N ALA A 371 -5.43 -4.42 17.05
CA ALA A 371 -4.44 -4.55 18.12
C ALA A 371 -3.33 -3.49 18.02
N ALA A 372 -2.79 -3.23 16.83
CA ALA A 372 -1.77 -2.22 16.60
C ALA A 372 -2.31 -0.79 16.83
N THR A 373 -3.57 -0.53 16.50
CA THR A 373 -4.23 0.76 16.78
C THR A 373 -4.38 0.96 18.30
N VAL A 374 -4.79 -0.08 19.03
CA VAL A 374 -4.87 -0.08 20.50
C VAL A 374 -3.51 0.20 21.13
N ILE A 375 -2.47 -0.54 20.73
CA ILE A 375 -1.11 -0.34 21.25
C ILE A 375 -0.62 1.08 20.96
N LYS A 376 -0.82 1.59 19.75
CA LYS A 376 -0.41 2.95 19.38
C LYS A 376 -1.08 4.03 20.23
N PHE A 377 -2.36 3.85 20.57
CA PHE A 377 -3.09 4.80 21.41
C PHE A 377 -2.66 4.71 22.88
N VAL A 378 -2.43 3.50 23.39
CA VAL A 378 -2.03 3.27 24.77
C VAL A 378 -0.58 3.69 25.04
N ASP A 379 0.30 3.54 24.05
CA ASP A 379 1.73 3.92 24.13
C ASP A 379 1.98 5.40 23.82
N ASP A 380 1.05 6.28 24.19
CA ASP A 380 1.28 7.72 24.12
C ASP A 380 2.15 8.18 25.29
N LYS A 381 3.24 8.89 24.99
CA LYS A 381 4.22 9.35 25.99
C LYS A 381 3.68 10.40 26.97
N TYR A 382 2.59 11.06 26.63
CA TYR A 382 2.02 12.15 27.42
C TYR A 382 0.82 11.74 28.26
N PHE A 383 0.34 10.50 28.13
CA PHE A 383 -0.81 9.98 28.87
C PHE A 383 -0.46 8.72 29.65
N ARG A 384 -1.23 8.43 30.70
CA ARG A 384 -1.03 7.18 31.47
C ARG A 384 -1.59 6.00 30.67
N PRO A 385 -0.81 4.92 30.45
CA PRO A 385 -1.29 3.76 29.69
C PRO A 385 -2.56 3.12 30.25
N THR A 386 -2.74 3.13 31.57
CA THR A 386 -3.95 2.61 32.23
C THR A 386 -5.21 3.40 31.86
N GLU A 387 -5.12 4.73 31.86
CA GLU A 387 -6.25 5.61 31.51
C GLU A 387 -6.59 5.49 30.03
N GLN A 388 -5.58 5.44 29.16
CA GLN A 388 -5.78 5.22 27.72
C GLN A 388 -6.43 3.86 27.44
N LEU A 389 -6.00 2.81 28.14
CA LEU A 389 -6.62 1.50 28.02
C LEU A 389 -8.08 1.51 28.51
N GLU A 390 -8.39 2.22 29.60
CA GLU A 390 -9.77 2.38 30.07
C GLU A 390 -10.65 3.10 29.04
N ILE A 391 -10.14 4.12 28.34
CA ILE A 391 -10.87 4.78 27.25
C ILE A 391 -11.25 3.78 26.15
N ILE A 392 -10.32 2.90 25.76
CA ILE A 392 -10.57 1.84 24.76
C ILE A 392 -11.62 0.84 25.25
N MET A 393 -11.58 0.47 26.53
CA MET A 393 -12.55 -0.47 27.12
C MET A 393 -13.94 0.17 27.28
N ASN A 394 -14.00 1.50 27.46
CA ASN A 394 -15.22 2.26 27.73
C ASN A 394 -15.76 3.01 26.51
N THR A 395 -15.24 2.79 25.29
CA THR A 395 -15.56 3.59 24.07
C THR A 395 -17.05 3.54 23.65
N ASN A 396 -17.91 2.81 24.34
CA ASN A 396 -19.36 2.96 24.25
C ASN A 396 -19.89 4.26 24.93
N SER A 397 -19.01 5.05 25.54
CA SER A 397 -19.32 6.26 26.32
C SER A 397 -18.83 7.49 25.55
N HIS A 398 -19.75 8.25 24.98
CA HIS A 398 -19.53 9.37 24.06
C HIS A 398 -18.95 10.65 24.72
N ALA A 399 -17.71 10.62 25.24
CA ALA A 399 -17.18 11.77 25.98
C ALA A 399 -15.64 11.92 25.99
N SER A 400 -14.93 11.68 24.89
CA SER A 400 -13.51 12.08 24.77
C SER A 400 -13.24 12.89 23.50
N ASP A 401 -12.47 13.98 23.64
CA ASP A 401 -12.03 14.84 22.52
C ASP A 401 -11.09 14.11 21.54
N VAL A 402 -10.54 12.94 21.94
CA VAL A 402 -9.63 12.13 21.13
C VAL A 402 -10.32 10.83 20.71
N SER A 403 -10.35 10.58 19.38
CA SER A 403 -10.84 9.32 18.81
C SER A 403 -9.71 8.28 18.79
N PRO A 404 -9.76 7.21 19.60
CA PRO A 404 -8.71 6.19 19.65
C PRO A 404 -8.54 5.41 18.35
N PHE A 405 -9.54 5.46 17.47
CA PHE A 405 -9.60 4.67 16.24
C PHE A 405 -9.49 5.49 14.96
N GLU A 406 -9.08 6.77 15.03
CA GLU A 406 -9.11 7.68 13.87
C GLU A 406 -8.39 7.14 12.64
N SER A 407 -7.18 6.56 12.80
CA SER A 407 -6.45 5.97 11.66
C SER A 407 -7.15 4.74 11.06
N LEU A 408 -7.82 3.96 11.91
CA LEU A 408 -8.60 2.81 11.48
C LEU A 408 -9.88 3.25 10.76
N ASP A 409 -10.52 4.30 11.26
CA ASP A 409 -11.73 4.90 10.68
C ASP A 409 -11.42 5.54 9.33
N GLN A 410 -10.28 6.22 9.20
CA GLN A 410 -9.80 6.76 7.93
C GLN A 410 -9.61 5.65 6.89
N LEU A 411 -9.02 4.52 7.28
CA LEU A 411 -8.87 3.36 6.40
C LEU A 411 -10.24 2.82 5.94
N TYR A 412 -11.21 2.68 6.86
CA TYR A 412 -12.54 2.21 6.50
C TYR A 412 -13.27 3.18 5.56
N ARG A 413 -13.20 4.48 5.84
CA ARG A 413 -13.74 5.53 4.94
C ARG A 413 -13.10 5.46 3.56
N GLN A 414 -11.78 5.26 3.49
CA GLN A 414 -11.06 5.13 2.22
C GLN A 414 -11.48 3.88 1.41
N ILE A 415 -11.72 2.75 2.08
CA ILE A 415 -12.20 1.53 1.42
C ILE A 415 -13.63 1.75 0.88
N LEU A 416 -14.51 2.34 1.70
CA LEU A 416 -15.90 2.61 1.32
C LEU A 416 -16.03 3.68 0.23
N SER A 417 -15.11 4.66 0.18
CA SER A 417 -15.12 5.71 -0.84
C SER A 417 -14.76 5.21 -2.25
N GLN A 418 -14.25 3.99 -2.39
CA GLN A 418 -14.03 3.37 -3.71
C GLN A 418 -15.35 3.08 -4.45
N VAL A 419 -16.46 2.95 -3.72
CA VAL A 419 -17.77 2.72 -4.32
C VAL A 419 -18.29 4.03 -4.91
N LEU A 420 -18.70 3.99 -6.19
CA LEU A 420 -19.25 5.16 -6.88
C LEU A 420 -20.38 5.79 -6.06
N ILE A 421 -20.40 7.13 -5.99
CA ILE A 421 -21.38 7.90 -5.21
C ILE A 421 -22.82 7.47 -5.55
N ARG A 422 -23.13 7.23 -6.83
CA ARG A 422 -24.45 6.72 -7.30
C ARG A 422 -24.86 5.37 -6.70
N HIS A 423 -23.92 4.54 -6.28
CA HIS A 423 -24.17 3.23 -5.68
C HIS A 423 -24.17 3.27 -4.13
N ARG A 424 -23.84 4.41 -3.52
CA ARG A 424 -23.76 4.55 -2.06
C ARG A 424 -25.09 4.24 -1.34
N PRO A 425 -26.28 4.72 -1.78
CA PRO A 425 -27.53 4.39 -1.10
C PRO A 425 -27.80 2.87 -1.09
N ARG A 426 -27.53 2.21 -2.22
CA ARG A 426 -27.62 0.75 -2.35
C ARG A 426 -26.65 0.05 -1.41
N LEU A 427 -25.40 0.52 -1.35
CA LEU A 427 -24.39 0.00 -0.44
C LEU A 427 -24.84 0.10 1.03
N LEU A 428 -25.32 1.28 1.46
CA LEU A 428 -25.74 1.49 2.85
C LEU A 428 -26.91 0.57 3.24
N ASN A 429 -27.86 0.35 2.33
CA ASN A 429 -28.94 -0.63 2.55
C ASN A 429 -28.40 -2.06 2.70
N ILE A 430 -27.45 -2.47 1.85
CA ILE A 430 -26.81 -3.79 1.95
C ILE A 430 -26.06 -3.92 3.29
N LEU A 431 -25.23 -2.94 3.64
CA LEU A 431 -24.47 -2.95 4.89
C LEU A 431 -25.40 -2.93 6.11
N TYR A 432 -26.49 -2.15 6.07
CA TYR A 432 -27.49 -2.14 7.12
C TYR A 432 -28.09 -3.53 7.33
N LEU A 433 -28.49 -4.22 6.25
CA LEU A 433 -29.02 -5.59 6.32
C LEU A 433 -27.98 -6.58 6.86
N LEU A 434 -26.70 -6.46 6.46
CA LEU A 434 -25.62 -7.32 6.95
C LEU A 434 -25.32 -7.13 8.45
N PHE A 435 -25.45 -5.91 8.95
CA PHE A 435 -25.08 -5.54 10.33
C PHE A 435 -26.28 -5.30 11.25
N LEU A 436 -27.46 -5.81 10.89
CA LEU A 436 -28.72 -5.64 11.64
C LEU A 436 -28.50 -5.84 13.15
N PRO A 437 -28.62 -4.78 13.96
CA PRO A 437 -28.14 -4.84 15.34
C PRO A 437 -29.02 -5.66 16.29
N ASP A 438 -30.22 -6.09 15.87
CA ASP A 438 -31.26 -6.59 16.78
C ASP A 438 -31.61 -8.09 16.63
N LEU A 439 -31.03 -8.77 15.63
CA LEU A 439 -31.30 -10.19 15.33
C LEU A 439 -30.23 -11.14 15.88
N SER A 440 -29.14 -10.61 16.44
CA SER A 440 -28.06 -11.38 17.07
C SER A 440 -28.39 -11.88 18.50
N LYS A 441 -29.60 -11.61 19.01
CA LYS A 441 -30.11 -12.20 20.26
C LYS A 441 -30.77 -13.57 19.97
N PRO A 442 -30.78 -14.51 20.93
CA PRO A 442 -31.01 -15.96 20.71
C PRO A 442 -32.41 -16.38 20.18
N TYR A 443 -33.22 -15.44 19.70
CA TYR A 443 -34.61 -15.67 19.30
C TYR A 443 -34.82 -15.82 17.78
N CYS A 444 -33.79 -15.62 16.94
CA CYS A 444 -33.90 -15.86 15.49
C CYS A 444 -32.54 -16.25 14.85
N PRO A 445 -32.07 -17.51 15.01
CA PRO A 445 -30.82 -17.98 14.42
C PRO A 445 -30.83 -18.00 12.87
N THR A 446 -32.00 -17.94 12.22
CA THR A 446 -32.12 -17.94 10.75
C THR A 446 -31.67 -16.63 10.07
N LEU A 447 -31.55 -15.52 10.83
CA LEU A 447 -31.11 -14.22 10.30
C LEU A 447 -29.64 -13.88 10.60
N SER A 448 -28.89 -14.78 11.24
CA SER A 448 -27.50 -14.49 11.63
C SER A 448 -26.53 -14.45 10.44
N HIS A 449 -26.92 -14.97 9.27
CA HIS A 449 -26.12 -14.96 8.05
C HIS A 449 -26.99 -14.73 6.81
N LEU A 450 -27.37 -13.48 6.54
CA LEU A 450 -27.96 -13.13 5.24
C LEU A 450 -26.93 -13.39 4.14
N THR A 451 -27.32 -14.20 3.15
CA THR A 451 -26.50 -14.47 1.96
C THR A 451 -26.74 -13.41 0.89
N ILE A 452 -25.90 -13.40 -0.15
CA ILE A 452 -26.05 -12.48 -1.29
C ILE A 452 -27.45 -12.63 -1.92
N SER A 453 -27.94 -13.86 -2.09
CA SER A 453 -29.27 -14.11 -2.67
C SER A 453 -30.41 -13.63 -1.78
N HIS A 454 -30.31 -13.80 -0.46
CA HIS A 454 -31.31 -13.26 0.48
C HIS A 454 -31.38 -11.72 0.40
N ILE A 455 -30.22 -11.05 0.36
CA ILE A 455 -30.16 -9.58 0.25
C ILE A 455 -30.70 -9.12 -1.11
N ALA A 456 -30.36 -9.84 -2.19
CA ALA A 456 -30.85 -9.57 -3.53
C ALA A 456 -32.39 -9.64 -3.60
N GLN A 457 -32.98 -10.69 -3.03
CA GLN A 457 -34.43 -10.86 -2.93
C GLN A 457 -35.09 -9.75 -2.11
N LEU A 458 -34.53 -9.43 -0.94
CA LEU A 458 -35.06 -8.36 -0.07
C LEU A 458 -35.02 -7.00 -0.74
N LEU A 459 -34.00 -6.71 -1.55
CA LEU A 459 -33.85 -5.43 -2.24
C LEU A 459 -34.50 -5.40 -3.62
N HIS A 460 -35.09 -6.51 -4.09
CA HIS A 460 -35.55 -6.67 -5.48
C HIS A 460 -34.45 -6.35 -6.51
N LEU A 461 -33.25 -6.86 -6.26
CA LEU A 461 -32.08 -6.71 -7.11
C LEU A 461 -31.62 -8.07 -7.59
N ASP A 462 -30.82 -8.09 -8.66
CA ASP A 462 -30.10 -9.29 -9.06
C ASP A 462 -28.90 -9.55 -8.14
N ALA A 463 -28.54 -10.82 -7.92
CA ALA A 463 -27.33 -11.16 -7.17
C ALA A 463 -26.06 -10.53 -7.78
N GLY A 464 -26.05 -10.34 -9.10
CA GLY A 464 -24.99 -9.62 -9.81
C GLY A 464 -24.88 -8.14 -9.40
N ASP A 465 -26.00 -7.46 -9.16
CA ASP A 465 -26.03 -6.08 -8.67
C ASP A 465 -25.44 -5.96 -7.26
N ILE A 466 -25.73 -6.92 -6.39
CA ILE A 466 -25.17 -6.98 -5.04
C ILE A 466 -23.66 -7.17 -5.12
N ARG A 467 -23.20 -8.15 -5.91
CA ARG A 467 -21.77 -8.42 -6.13
C ARG A 467 -21.04 -7.21 -6.71
N LEU A 468 -21.65 -6.52 -7.69
CA LEU A 468 -21.09 -5.31 -8.27
C LEU A 468 -20.96 -4.19 -7.24
N THR A 469 -21.97 -4.02 -6.38
CA THR A 469 -21.98 -2.98 -5.33
C THR A 469 -20.91 -3.24 -4.26
N LEU A 470 -20.68 -4.52 -3.95
CA LEU A 470 -19.70 -4.96 -2.95
C LEU A 470 -18.31 -5.24 -3.52
N ARG A 471 -18.12 -5.09 -4.84
CA ARG A 471 -16.90 -5.45 -5.56
C ARG A 471 -15.64 -4.84 -4.93
N GLY A 472 -15.68 -3.59 -4.46
CA GLY A 472 -14.53 -2.93 -3.81
C GLY A 472 -14.30 -3.32 -2.33
N LEU A 473 -15.15 -4.16 -1.73
CA LEU A 473 -15.18 -4.36 -0.28
C LEU A 473 -14.57 -5.69 0.21
N HIS A 474 -13.92 -6.47 -0.65
CA HIS A 474 -13.22 -7.71 -0.27
C HIS A 474 -12.17 -7.52 0.85
N SER A 475 -11.70 -6.28 1.03
CA SER A 475 -10.76 -5.89 2.09
C SER A 475 -11.35 -5.93 3.50
N VAL A 476 -12.67 -5.76 3.64
CA VAL A 476 -13.39 -5.68 4.93
C VAL A 476 -14.54 -6.68 5.04
N LEU A 477 -15.00 -7.22 3.90
CA LEU A 477 -15.99 -8.26 3.80
C LEU A 477 -15.36 -9.51 3.17
N ASP A 478 -15.72 -10.67 3.69
CA ASP A 478 -15.52 -11.93 3.02
C ASP A 478 -16.69 -12.15 2.07
N ILE A 479 -16.43 -12.02 0.78
CA ILE A 479 -17.43 -12.13 -0.28
C ILE A 479 -17.00 -13.32 -1.11
N ALA A 480 -17.81 -14.37 -1.10
CA ALA A 480 -17.52 -15.56 -1.87
C ALA A 480 -17.60 -15.29 -3.37
N ASP A 481 -16.88 -16.12 -4.14
CA ASP A 481 -16.90 -16.07 -5.60
C ASP A 481 -18.24 -16.55 -6.17
N ALA A 482 -18.40 -16.51 -7.50
CA ALA A 482 -19.67 -16.79 -8.18
C ALA A 482 -20.34 -18.12 -7.80
N ASN A 483 -19.56 -19.09 -7.29
CA ASN A 483 -20.04 -20.43 -6.91
C ASN A 483 -20.56 -20.53 -5.47
N SER A 484 -20.45 -19.48 -4.67
CA SER A 484 -20.96 -19.45 -3.29
C SER A 484 -21.67 -18.14 -2.99
N ASP A 485 -22.66 -18.22 -2.11
CA ASP A 485 -23.58 -17.12 -1.78
C ASP A 485 -23.20 -16.41 -0.46
N SER A 486 -22.12 -16.85 0.19
CA SER A 486 -21.76 -16.38 1.52
C SER A 486 -21.16 -14.98 1.52
N ILE A 487 -21.57 -14.18 2.49
CA ILE A 487 -21.02 -12.87 2.80
C ILE A 487 -20.89 -12.71 4.31
N ALA A 488 -19.72 -12.25 4.76
CA ALA A 488 -19.46 -12.04 6.18
C ALA A 488 -18.53 -10.85 6.42
N PRO A 489 -18.66 -10.12 7.54
CA PRO A 489 -17.68 -9.12 7.93
C PRO A 489 -16.37 -9.77 8.38
N ARG A 490 -15.23 -9.18 7.99
CA ARG A 490 -13.90 -9.66 8.44
C ARG A 490 -13.47 -9.10 9.78
N HIS A 491 -13.95 -7.92 10.16
CA HIS A 491 -13.53 -7.23 11.37
C HIS A 491 -14.73 -6.82 12.22
N ALA A 492 -14.71 -7.19 13.51
CA ALA A 492 -15.69 -6.69 14.48
C ALA A 492 -15.64 -5.16 14.59
N SER A 493 -14.44 -4.57 14.56
CA SER A 493 -14.25 -3.11 14.59
C SER A 493 -14.86 -2.37 13.40
N PHE A 494 -15.10 -3.05 12.27
CA PHE A 494 -15.77 -2.44 11.11
C PHE A 494 -17.26 -2.22 11.38
N ARG A 495 -17.91 -3.14 12.10
CA ARG A 495 -19.29 -2.94 12.57
C ARG A 495 -19.35 -1.75 13.53
N ASP A 496 -18.46 -1.70 14.52
CA ASP A 496 -18.39 -0.63 15.53
C ASP A 496 -18.22 0.75 14.87
N PHE A 497 -17.47 0.81 13.77
CA PHE A 497 -17.34 2.01 12.93
C PHE A 497 -18.67 2.40 12.25
N LEU A 498 -19.34 1.47 11.55
CA LEU A 498 -20.57 1.75 10.79
C LEU A 498 -21.76 2.20 11.65
N ILE A 499 -21.80 1.76 12.92
CA ILE A 499 -22.87 2.10 13.87
C ILE A 499 -22.61 3.39 14.68
N SER A 500 -21.44 4.03 14.52
CA SER A 500 -21.15 5.34 15.12
C SER A 500 -21.21 6.42 14.04
N LYS A 501 -22.08 7.42 14.23
CA LYS A 501 -22.26 8.51 13.26
C LYS A 501 -21.02 9.40 13.19
N GLU A 502 -20.36 9.60 14.32
CA GLU A 502 -19.17 10.44 14.46
C GLU A 502 -17.99 9.84 13.71
N ARG A 503 -17.85 8.51 13.76
CA ARG A 503 -16.75 7.78 13.11
C ARG A 503 -17.00 7.59 11.61
N SER A 504 -18.19 7.10 11.24
CA SER A 504 -18.50 6.71 9.86
C SER A 504 -19.02 7.84 8.97
N LEU A 505 -19.47 8.96 9.54
CA LEU A 505 -19.94 10.13 8.81
C LEU A 505 -21.03 9.75 7.79
N ASP A 506 -20.75 9.97 6.50
CA ASP A 506 -21.65 9.65 5.37
C ASP A 506 -21.92 8.14 5.20
N PHE A 507 -21.16 7.29 5.89
CA PHE A 507 -21.32 5.84 5.86
C PHE A 507 -22.11 5.28 7.06
N PHE A 508 -22.71 6.16 7.87
CA PHE A 508 -23.52 5.76 9.01
C PHE A 508 -24.77 4.97 8.57
N ILE A 509 -24.86 3.72 9.01
CA ILE A 509 -25.95 2.82 8.58
C ILE A 509 -27.16 2.89 9.52
N TYR A 510 -27.06 3.40 10.74
CA TYR A 510 -28.15 3.27 11.74
C TYR A 510 -29.16 4.44 11.77
N THR A 511 -29.62 4.88 10.59
CA THR A 511 -30.61 5.97 10.47
C THR A 511 -32.05 5.45 10.67
N PRO A 512 -33.01 6.32 11.06
CA PRO A 512 -34.44 5.96 11.08
C PRO A 512 -34.95 5.48 9.71
N SER A 513 -34.43 6.04 8.61
CA SER A 513 -34.81 5.65 7.25
C SER A 513 -34.42 4.21 6.93
N HIS A 514 -33.17 3.81 7.20
CA HIS A 514 -32.74 2.42 6.97
C HIS A 514 -33.53 1.41 7.82
N ARG A 515 -33.89 1.79 9.06
CA ARG A 515 -34.78 1.00 9.94
C ARG A 515 -36.19 0.81 9.35
N LEU A 516 -36.79 1.88 8.82
CA LEU A 516 -38.12 1.82 8.23
C LEU A 516 -38.12 1.00 6.92
N ASP A 517 -37.12 1.24 6.07
CA ASP A 517 -37.03 0.59 4.76
C ASP A 517 -36.78 -0.91 4.93
N SER A 518 -35.84 -1.31 5.79
CA SER A 518 -35.63 -2.73 6.11
C SER A 518 -36.88 -3.41 6.68
N ALA A 519 -37.60 -2.78 7.62
CA ALA A 519 -38.84 -3.32 8.15
C ALA A 519 -39.90 -3.52 7.06
N ARG A 520 -40.05 -2.57 6.13
CA ARG A 520 -40.94 -2.69 4.96
C ARG A 520 -40.55 -3.86 4.05
N LEU A 521 -39.26 -3.99 3.73
CA LEU A 521 -38.77 -5.07 2.88
C LEU A 521 -39.00 -6.44 3.50
N MET A 522 -38.71 -6.58 4.79
CA MET A 522 -38.94 -7.83 5.52
C MET A 522 -40.43 -8.18 5.63
N LEU A 523 -41.31 -7.18 5.87
CA LEU A 523 -42.76 -7.39 5.88
C LEU A 523 -43.28 -7.87 4.53
N ARG A 524 -42.79 -7.30 3.43
CA ARG A 524 -43.12 -7.74 2.07
C ARG A 524 -42.66 -9.17 1.79
N ALA A 525 -41.44 -9.50 2.21
CA ALA A 525 -40.89 -10.84 2.03
C ALA A 525 -41.71 -11.89 2.80
N LEU A 526 -42.19 -11.55 4.01
CA LEU A 526 -43.13 -12.38 4.77
C LEU A 526 -44.50 -12.49 4.10
N SER A 527 -45.04 -11.43 3.51
CA SER A 527 -46.33 -11.48 2.79
C SER A 527 -46.28 -12.29 1.50
N CYS A 528 -45.12 -12.34 0.84
CA CYS A 528 -44.95 -13.04 -0.43
C CYS A 528 -44.55 -14.52 -0.29
N LYS A 529 -44.41 -15.05 0.94
CA LYS A 529 -43.83 -16.39 1.22
C LYS A 529 -42.48 -16.63 0.53
N SER A 530 -41.73 -15.56 0.27
CA SER A 530 -40.44 -15.61 -0.43
C SER A 530 -39.28 -15.88 0.53
N LEU A 531 -39.55 -15.94 1.84
CA LEU A 531 -38.63 -16.41 2.86
C LEU A 531 -39.00 -17.85 3.25
N PRO A 532 -38.03 -18.75 3.49
CA PRO A 532 -38.25 -20.09 4.05
C PRO A 532 -39.20 -20.09 5.26
N ASP A 533 -39.96 -21.18 5.46
CA ASP A 533 -40.95 -21.29 6.55
C ASP A 533 -40.35 -21.15 7.96
N ASP A 534 -39.02 -21.24 8.10
CA ASP A 534 -38.25 -21.08 9.35
C ASP A 534 -37.97 -19.62 9.75
N TYR A 535 -38.49 -18.63 9.01
CA TYR A 535 -38.33 -17.21 9.31
C TYR A 535 -39.33 -16.74 10.38
N HIS A 536 -38.93 -16.79 11.65
CA HIS A 536 -39.76 -16.35 12.76
C HIS A 536 -39.94 -14.82 12.81
N ILE A 537 -41.19 -14.38 12.88
CA ILE A 537 -41.68 -12.99 12.89
C ILE A 537 -41.46 -12.29 14.28
N ALA A 538 -40.68 -12.90 15.18
CA ALA A 538 -40.51 -12.48 16.57
C ALA A 538 -39.87 -11.09 16.76
N TRP A 539 -39.37 -10.46 15.70
CA TRP A 539 -38.73 -9.15 15.72
C TRP A 539 -39.69 -7.96 15.48
N LEU A 540 -40.91 -8.18 14.96
CA LEU A 540 -41.86 -7.09 14.62
C LEU A 540 -42.25 -6.14 15.75
N PRO A 541 -42.50 -6.61 17.00
CA PRO A 541 -42.86 -5.72 18.10
C PRO A 541 -41.81 -4.64 18.41
N ARG A 542 -40.54 -4.88 18.06
CA ARG A 542 -39.43 -3.94 18.30
C ARG A 542 -39.36 -2.78 17.30
N TYR A 543 -40.06 -2.88 16.17
CA TYR A 543 -40.19 -1.82 15.17
C TYR A 543 -41.46 -0.98 15.36
N GLY A 544 -42.11 -1.05 16.53
CA GLY A 544 -43.37 -0.36 16.82
C GLY A 544 -44.60 -1.01 16.16
N LEU A 545 -44.43 -2.22 15.61
CA LEU A 545 -45.49 -2.98 14.96
C LEU A 545 -46.03 -4.03 15.93
N THR A 546 -47.14 -3.73 16.60
CA THR A 546 -47.80 -4.70 17.49
C THR A 546 -48.28 -5.90 16.68
N THR A 547 -47.89 -7.11 17.06
CA THR A 547 -48.37 -8.38 16.49
C THR A 547 -49.85 -8.58 16.80
N SER A 548 -50.71 -7.84 16.13
CA SER A 548 -52.12 -8.16 16.01
C SER A 548 -52.24 -9.18 14.89
N HIS A 549 -53.01 -10.26 15.12
CA HIS A 549 -53.44 -11.24 14.11
C HIS A 549 -54.06 -10.59 12.85
N ARG A 550 -54.32 -9.27 12.85
CA ARG A 550 -54.76 -8.48 11.70
C ARG A 550 -53.62 -8.04 10.76
N LEU A 551 -52.36 -7.94 11.19
CA LEU A 551 -51.25 -7.55 10.31
C LEU A 551 -50.92 -8.64 9.28
N SER A 552 -50.99 -9.91 9.67
CA SER A 552 -50.80 -11.03 8.73
C SER A 552 -51.87 -11.10 7.65
N ARG A 553 -53.08 -10.57 7.88
CA ARG A 553 -54.13 -10.44 6.86
C ARG A 553 -54.09 -9.12 6.09
N ALA A 554 -53.72 -8.00 6.74
CA ALA A 554 -53.66 -6.69 6.10
C ALA A 554 -52.47 -6.55 5.12
N LEU A 555 -51.37 -7.28 5.37
CA LEU A 555 -50.21 -7.31 4.46
C LEU A 555 -50.43 -8.17 3.21
N ILE A 556 -51.40 -9.07 3.23
CA ILE A 556 -51.80 -9.88 2.06
C ILE A 556 -52.72 -9.06 1.12
N SER A 557 -53.24 -7.92 1.57
CA SER A 557 -54.28 -7.15 0.86
C SER A 557 -53.84 -5.75 0.38
N PHE A 558 -52.55 -5.43 0.37
CA PHE A 558 -52.05 -4.21 -0.28
C PHE A 558 -51.45 -4.56 -1.64
N PRO A 559 -52.03 -4.07 -2.76
CA PRO A 559 -51.51 -4.35 -4.10
C PRO A 559 -50.17 -3.68 -4.37
#